data_AF-A0A535HUG3-F1
#
_entry.id   AF-A0A535HUG3-F1
#
_cell.length_a   1.000
_cell.length_b   1.000
_cell.length_c   1.000
_cell.angle_alpha   90.00
_cell.angle_beta   90.00
_cell.angle_gamma   90.00
#
_symmetry.space_group_name_H-M   'P 1'
#
loop_
_entity.id
_entity.type
_entity.pdbx_description
1 polymer ?
#
loop_
_entity_poly.entity_id
_entity_poly.type
_entity_poly.pdbx_seq_one_letter_code
_entity_poly.pdbx_strand_id
1 'polypeptide(L)'
;MNATKDILQGKWHEVKGKVRQQWSKLTDDDFAVLSGKPEELTAMLQKRYGYGKVQAEMQIATFVNDFDNKYNTHADGPAKV
;
A
#
# COMPACT_ATOMS: atom_id res chain seq x y z
N MET A 1 -3.12 8.43 -13.04
CA MET A 1 -2.59 8.47 -11.66
C MET A 1 -1.75 7.23 -11.47
N ASN A 2 -0.42 7.39 -11.51
CA ASN A 2 0.51 6.26 -11.64
C ASN A 2 1.39 6.12 -10.37
N ALA A 3 1.29 7.09 -9.46
CA ALA A 3 2.10 7.20 -8.25
C ALA A 3 1.93 5.99 -7.33
N THR A 4 0.71 5.45 -7.19
CA THR A 4 0.44 4.26 -6.37
C THR A 4 1.27 3.05 -6.83
N LYS A 5 1.31 2.84 -8.14
CA LYS A 5 2.08 1.74 -8.75
C LYS A 5 3.59 2.01 -8.66
N ASP A 6 4.01 3.25 -8.91
CA ASP A 6 5.43 3.64 -8.87
C ASP A 6 6.04 3.44 -7.49
N ILE A 7 5.32 3.85 -6.42
CA ILE A 7 5.77 3.69 -5.04
C ILE A 7 5.74 2.21 -4.62
N LEU A 8 4.65 1.49 -4.92
CA LEU A 8 4.55 0.07 -4.55
C LEU A 8 5.58 -0.80 -5.26
N GLN A 9 5.91 -0.51 -6.53
CA GLN A 9 6.90 -1.29 -7.29
C GLN A 9 8.32 -0.82 -7.01
N GLY A 10 8.57 0.49 -7.03
CA GLY A 10 9.90 1.08 -6.87
C GLY A 10 10.41 1.01 -5.43
N LYS A 11 9.54 1.18 -4.44
CA LYS A 11 9.88 1.13 -3.00
C LYS A 11 9.29 -0.10 -2.31
N TRP A 12 9.03 -1.19 -3.03
CA TRP A 12 8.36 -2.39 -2.50
C TRP A 12 9.00 -2.91 -1.22
N HIS A 13 10.34 -2.92 -1.14
CA HIS A 13 11.07 -3.43 0.02
C HIS A 13 10.74 -2.66 1.31
N GLU A 14 10.71 -1.32 1.23
CA GLU A 14 10.37 -0.44 2.36
C GLU A 14 8.86 -0.50 2.66
N VAL A 15 8.06 -0.50 1.59
CA VAL A 15 6.61 -0.51 1.66
C VAL A 15 6.09 -1.81 2.29
N LYS A 16 6.60 -2.97 1.88
CA LYS A 16 6.19 -4.31 2.38
C LYS A 16 6.18 -4.38 3.91
N GLY A 17 7.19 -3.82 4.58
CA GLY A 17 7.25 -3.79 6.04
C GLY A 17 6.08 -3.01 6.66
N LYS A 18 5.70 -1.88 6.05
CA LYS A 18 4.60 -1.02 6.49
C LYS A 18 3.23 -1.60 6.11
N VAL A 19 3.12 -2.20 4.94
CA VAL A 19 1.94 -2.95 4.49
C VAL A 19 1.63 -4.08 5.49
N ARG A 20 2.64 -4.82 5.96
CA ARG A 20 2.48 -5.83 7.00
C ARG A 20 1.98 -5.26 8.33
N GLN A 21 2.45 -4.07 8.71
CA GLN A 21 1.98 -3.39 9.93
C GLN A 21 0.54 -2.88 9.79
N GLN A 22 0.18 -2.33 8.63
CA GLN A 22 -1.15 -1.81 8.33
C GLN A 22 -2.18 -2.96 8.25
N TRP A 23 -1.79 -4.07 7.63
CA TRP A 23 -2.63 -5.22 7.42
C TRP A 23 -2.08 -6.45 8.13
N SER A 24 -2.22 -6.49 9.46
CA SER A 24 -1.72 -7.59 10.30
C SER A 24 -2.30 -8.98 10.01
N LYS A 25 -3.38 -9.10 9.22
CA LYS A 25 -3.90 -10.41 8.77
C LYS A 25 -3.14 -10.96 7.56
N LEU A 26 -2.35 -10.13 6.87
CA LEU A 26 -1.46 -10.59 5.81
C LEU A 26 -0.21 -11.19 6.45
N THR A 27 0.16 -12.38 6.01
CA THR A 27 1.32 -13.12 6.51
C THR A 27 2.54 -12.88 5.63
N ASP A 28 3.74 -13.21 6.13
CA ASP A 28 4.96 -13.15 5.33
C ASP A 28 4.87 -13.97 4.04
N ASP A 29 4.12 -15.08 4.07
CA ASP A 29 3.88 -15.94 2.92
C ASP A 29 3.04 -15.23 1.84
N ASP A 30 1.98 -14.52 2.25
CA ASP A 30 1.22 -13.65 1.33
C ASP A 30 2.14 -12.58 0.74
N PHE A 31 3.04 -12.00 1.53
CA PHE A 31 3.99 -11.00 1.03
C PHE A 31 5.18 -11.58 0.24
N ALA A 32 5.41 -12.88 0.30
CA ALA A 32 6.46 -13.54 -0.48
C ALA A 32 6.02 -13.69 -1.94
N VAL A 33 4.72 -13.91 -2.16
CA VAL A 33 4.14 -14.01 -3.52
C VAL A 33 3.82 -12.65 -4.15
N LEU A 34 3.76 -11.57 -3.35
CA LEU A 34 3.49 -10.22 -3.84
C LEU A 34 4.74 -9.57 -4.46
N SER A 35 4.61 -9.06 -5.69
CA SER A 35 5.68 -8.36 -6.43
C SER A 35 5.59 -6.84 -6.32
N GLY A 36 4.88 -6.31 -5.32
CA GLY A 36 4.63 -4.88 -5.17
C GLY A 36 3.69 -4.30 -6.23
N LYS A 37 2.78 -5.11 -6.77
CA LYS A 37 1.72 -4.61 -7.65
C LYS A 37 0.46 -4.28 -6.84
N PRO A 38 -0.20 -3.14 -7.09
CA PRO A 38 -1.44 -2.78 -6.40
C PRO A 38 -2.56 -3.80 -6.66
N GLU A 39 -2.61 -4.39 -7.86
CA GLU A 39 -3.60 -5.41 -8.23
C GLU A 39 -3.47 -6.68 -7.38
N GLU A 40 -2.23 -7.13 -7.12
CA GLU A 40 -1.98 -8.32 -6.31
C GLU A 40 -2.33 -8.05 -4.84
N LEU A 41 -1.94 -6.88 -4.33
CA LEU A 41 -2.31 -6.46 -2.97
C LEU A 41 -3.83 -6.33 -2.82
N THR A 42 -4.52 -5.84 -3.85
CA THR A 42 -5.98 -5.77 -3.91
C THR A 42 -6.59 -7.17 -3.80
N ALA A 43 -6.10 -8.14 -4.56
CA ALA A 43 -6.56 -9.52 -4.48
C ALA A 43 -6.34 -10.14 -3.08
N MET A 44 -5.21 -9.84 -2.44
CA MET A 44 -4.94 -10.31 -1.07
C MET A 44 -5.89 -9.69 -0.04
N LEU A 45 -6.16 -8.38 -0.15
CA LEU A 45 -7.13 -7.72 0.72
C LEU A 45 -8.54 -8.28 0.55
N GLN A 46 -8.96 -8.58 -0.69
CA GLN A 46 -10.22 -9.28 -0.94
C GLN A 46 -10.24 -10.66 -0.27
N LYS A 47 -9.18 -11.47 -0.42
CA LYS A 47 -9.12 -12.84 0.14
C LYS A 47 -9.03 -12.89 1.67
N ARG A 48 -8.22 -12.03 2.29
CA ARG A 48 -7.89 -12.09 3.73
C ARG A 48 -8.84 -11.25 4.58
N TYR A 49 -9.34 -10.15 4.03
CA TYR A 49 -10.22 -9.23 4.75
C TYR A 49 -11.67 -9.25 4.23
N GLY A 50 -11.95 -9.87 3.09
CA GLY A 50 -13.29 -9.86 2.49
C GLY A 50 -13.68 -8.50 1.92
N TYR A 51 -12.70 -7.63 1.65
CA TYR A 51 -12.97 -6.29 1.13
C TYR A 51 -13.51 -6.34 -0.29
N GLY A 52 -14.40 -5.42 -0.64
CA GLY A 52 -14.76 -5.20 -2.04
C GLY A 52 -13.59 -4.59 -2.82
N LYS A 53 -13.56 -4.77 -4.14
CA LYS A 53 -12.49 -4.26 -5.01
C LYS A 53 -12.22 -2.76 -4.77
N VAL A 54 -13.26 -1.93 -4.83
CA VAL A 54 -13.15 -0.46 -4.62
C VAL A 54 -12.61 -0.14 -3.22
N GLN A 55 -13.08 -0.86 -2.20
CA GLN A 55 -12.61 -0.64 -0.83
C GLN A 55 -11.13 -1.00 -0.69
N ALA A 56 -10.69 -2.12 -1.27
CA ALA A 56 -9.29 -2.52 -1.29
C ALA A 56 -8.41 -1.50 -2.03
N GLU A 57 -8.84 -1.04 -3.21
CA GLU A 57 -8.13 -0.01 -3.98
C GLU A 57 -8.01 1.30 -3.19
N MET A 58 -9.09 1.74 -2.53
CA MET A 58 -9.06 2.93 -1.66
C MET A 58 -8.10 2.75 -0.48
N GLN A 59 -8.11 1.60 0.19
CA GLN A 59 -7.21 1.31 1.30
C GLN A 59 -5.73 1.37 0.87
N ILE A 60 -5.42 0.83 -0.32
CA ILE A 60 -4.08 0.88 -0.89
C ILE A 60 -3.70 2.31 -1.26
N ALA A 61 -4.59 3.06 -1.91
CA ALA A 61 -4.34 4.45 -2.29
C ALA A 61 -4.08 5.34 -1.06
N THR A 62 -4.91 5.23 -0.03
CA THR A 62 -4.74 5.95 1.24
C THR A 62 -3.42 5.59 1.91
N PHE A 63 -3.07 4.30 1.96
CA PHE A 63 -1.82 3.85 2.53
C PHE A 63 -0.61 4.41 1.76
N VAL A 64 -0.62 4.38 0.43
CA VAL A 64 0.49 4.92 -0.36
C VAL A 64 0.63 6.43 -0.17
N ASN A 65 -0.49 7.15 -0.09
CA ASN A 65 -0.46 8.59 0.19
C ASN A 65 0.11 8.90 1.59
N ASP A 66 -0.27 8.13 2.62
CA ASP A 66 0.30 8.27 3.97
C ASP A 66 1.80 7.92 3.98
N PHE A 67 2.18 6.85 3.29
CA PHE A 67 3.58 6.44 3.16
C PHE A 67 4.42 7.51 2.44
N ASP A 68 3.95 8.02 1.30
CA ASP A 68 4.66 9.07 0.58
C ASP A 68 4.81 10.34 1.43
N ASN A 69 3.74 10.80 2.08
CA ASN A 69 3.80 11.97 2.95
C ASN A 69 4.77 11.78 4.14
N LYS A 70 4.82 10.56 4.71
CA LYS A 70 5.64 10.26 5.88
C LYS A 70 7.11 9.98 5.57
N TYR A 71 7.43 9.44 4.40
CA TYR A 71 8.78 8.99 4.05
C TYR A 71 9.41 9.74 2.86
N ASN A 72 8.64 10.56 2.14
CA ASN A 72 9.08 11.35 1.00
C ASN A 72 8.88 12.84 1.29
N THR A 73 9.58 13.36 2.30
CA THR A 73 9.57 14.79 2.63
C THR A 73 10.43 15.56 1.62
N HIS A 74 9.88 15.90 0.46
CA HIS A 74 10.36 17.01 -0.36
C HIS A 74 9.45 18.21 -0.11
N ALA A 75 9.75 18.97 0.95
CA ALA A 75 9.47 20.39 1.18
C ALA A 75 8.08 21.03 0.85
N ASP A 76 6.99 20.31 0.62
CA ASP A 76 5.66 20.93 0.51
C ASP A 76 4.59 20.02 1.14
N GLY A 77 4.49 20.08 2.47
CA GLY A 77 3.38 19.44 3.18
C GLY A 77 2.10 20.26 2.95
N PRO A 78 0.94 19.65 2.64
CA PRO A 78 -0.31 20.39 2.68
C PRO A 78 -0.55 20.83 4.13
N ALA A 79 -0.65 22.15 4.30
CA ALA A 79 -1.13 22.80 5.50
C ALA A 79 -2.29 21.99 6.10
N LYS A 80 -2.15 21.63 7.38
CA LYS A 80 -3.28 21.13 8.15
C LYS A 80 -4.33 22.23 8.15
N VAL A 81 -5.48 21.98 7.53
CA VAL A 81 -6.70 22.77 7.72
C VAL A 81 -7.36 22.41 9.03
#